data_AF-A0A8I6X0Y7-F1
#
_entry.id   AF-A0A8I6X0Y7-F1
#
_cell.length_a   1.000
_cell.length_b   1.000
_cell.length_c   1.000
_cell.angle_alpha   90.00
_cell.angle_beta   90.00
_cell.angle_gamma   90.00
#
_symmetry.space_group_name_H-M   'P 1'
#
loop_
_entity.id
_entity.type
_entity.pdbx_description
1 polymer ?
#
loop_
_entity_poly.entity_id
_entity_poly.type
_entity_poly.pdbx_seq_one_letter_code
_entity_poly.pdbx_strand_id
1 'polypeptide(L)' 'MWLALQDRCWTSERLARHGLPHSPACVLCDQAPESMQHLLIGCLFSRTVWHDIFSKLRLTATMPIVHESFFD' A
#
# COMPACT_ATOMS: atom_id res chain seq x y z
N MET A 1 -5.89 5.64 -9.52
CA MET A 1 -5.04 6.62 -8.79
C MET A 1 -5.85 7.73 -8.12
N TRP A 2 -6.72 8.46 -8.83
CA TRP A 2 -7.42 9.65 -8.28
C TRP A 2 -8.11 9.41 -6.92
N LEU A 3 -8.96 8.39 -6.81
CA LEU A 3 -9.64 8.06 -5.56
C LEU A 3 -8.66 7.67 -4.43
N ALA A 4 -7.56 7.01 -4.79
CA ALA A 4 -6.53 6.63 -3.83
C ALA A 4 -5.80 7.87 -3.28
N LEU A 5 -5.47 8.84 -4.15
CA LEU A 5 -4.85 10.10 -3.75
C LEU A 5 -5.76 10.97 -2.89
N GLN A 6 -7.07 10.80 -3.02
CA GLN A 6 -8.07 11.50 -2.20
C GLN A 6 -8.45 10.72 -0.94
N ASP A 7 -7.79 9.59 -0.66
CA ASP A 7 -8.13 8.73 0.48
C ASP A 7 -9.61 8.32 0.48
N ARG A 8 -10.15 8.08 -0.73
CA ARG A 8 -11.55 7.70 -0.98
C ARG A 8 -11.75 6.22 -1.26
N CYS A 9 -10.68 5.44 -1.31
CA CYS A 9 -10.80 3.98 -1.42
C CYS A 9 -11.10 3.37 -0.05
N TRP A 10 -11.73 2.20 -0.07
CA TRP A 10 -11.95 1.41 1.13
C TRP A 10 -10.67 0.66 1.48
N THR A 11 -9.91 1.21 2.43
CA THR A 11 -8.79 0.54 3.11
C THR A 11 -9.20 0.21 4.54
N SER A 12 -8.51 -0.74 5.17
CA SER A 12 -8.71 -1.03 6.59
C SER A 12 -8.56 0.22 7.48
N GLU A 13 -7.55 1.05 7.23
CA GLU A 13 -7.37 2.34 7.92
C GLU A 13 -8.62 3.25 7.84
N ARG A 14 -9.32 3.23 6.71
CA ARG A 14 -10.55 4.00 6.55
C ARG A 14 -11.73 3.37 7.28
N LEU A 15 -11.86 2.05 7.23
CA LEU A 15 -12.86 1.32 8.01
C LEU A 15 -12.68 1.58 9.52
N ALA A 16 -11.44 1.58 10.00
CA ALA A 16 -11.06 1.88 11.37
C ALA A 16 -11.52 3.28 11.79
N ARG A 17 -11.28 4.31 10.96
CA ARG A 17 -11.73 5.69 11.22
C ARG A 17 -13.25 5.84 11.33
N HIS A 18 -14.01 4.95 10.70
CA HIS A 18 -15.47 4.95 10.75
C HIS A 18 -16.04 3.95 11.79
N GLY A 19 -15.18 3.30 12.59
CA GLY A 19 -15.61 2.33 13.60
C GLY A 19 -16.24 1.06 13.01
N LEU A 20 -15.97 0.76 11.73
CA LEU A 20 -16.48 -0.42 11.06
C LEU A 20 -15.57 -1.64 11.35
N PRO A 21 -16.12 -2.87 11.39
CA PRO A 21 -15.32 -4.07 11.50
C PRO A 21 -14.29 -4.14 10.37
N HIS A 22 -13.03 -4.41 10.72
CA HIS A 22 -11.93 -4.47 9.77
C HIS A 22 -10.84 -5.44 10.24
N SER A 23 -10.08 -6.00 9.29
CA SER A 23 -8.83 -6.69 9.60
C SER A 23 -7.73 -5.66 9.74
N PRO A 24 -6.97 -5.60 10.85
CA PRO A 24 -5.92 -4.59 11.01
C PRO A 24 -4.78 -4.77 10.00
N ALA A 25 -4.56 -5.98 9.49
CA ALA A 25 -3.47 -6.29 8.57
C ALA A 25 -3.85 -6.07 7.10
N CYS A 26 -2.85 -5.69 6.30
CA CYS A 26 -2.93 -5.57 4.85
C CYS A 26 -3.35 -6.90 4.19
N VAL A 27 -4.40 -6.84 3.36
CA VAL A 27 -4.92 -8.03 2.66
C VAL A 27 -3.92 -8.68 1.69
N LEU A 28 -2.88 -7.96 1.28
CA LEU A 28 -1.90 -8.42 0.30
C LEU A 28 -0.69 -9.10 0.93
N CYS A 29 -0.18 -8.58 2.05
CA CYS A 29 1.05 -9.08 2.67
C CYS A 29 0.87 -9.66 4.08
N ASP A 30 -0.26 -9.38 4.74
CA ASP A 30 -0.62 -9.81 6.09
C ASP A 30 0.44 -9.46 7.17
N GLN A 31 1.28 -8.45 6.93
CA GLN A 31 2.45 -8.14 7.78
C GLN A 31 2.41 -6.75 8.42
N ALA A 32 1.65 -5.81 7.86
CA ALA A 32 1.61 -4.42 8.30
C ALA A 32 0.19 -3.84 8.20
N PRO A 33 -0.11 -2.74 8.90
CA PRO A 33 -1.41 -2.10 8.82
C PRO A 33 -1.78 -1.68 7.40
N GLU A 34 -3.04 -1.93 7.01
CA GLU A 34 -3.50 -1.57 5.67
C GLU A 34 -3.81 -0.06 5.57
N SER A 35 -2.88 0.69 5.01
CA SER A 35 -3.10 2.07 4.55
C SER A 35 -3.08 2.14 3.02
N MET A 36 -3.59 3.24 2.46
CA MET A 36 -3.50 3.47 1.01
C MET A 36 -2.04 3.50 0.53
N GLN A 37 -1.17 4.14 1.31
CA GLN A 37 0.26 4.23 1.00
C GLN A 37 0.92 2.85 1.04
N HIS A 38 0.61 2.04 2.06
CA HIS A 38 1.11 0.68 2.14
C HIS A 38 0.59 -0.16 0.96
N LEU A 39 -0.70 -0.17 0.66
CA LEU A 39 -1.25 -0.92 -0.48
C LEU A 39 -0.63 -0.55 -1.83
N LEU A 40 -0.31 0.72 -2.07
CA LEU A 40 0.23 1.14 -3.36
C LEU A 40 1.73 0.92 -3.51
N ILE A 41 2.52 1.19 -2.48
CA ILE A 41 3.99 1.25 -2.60
C ILE A 41 4.75 0.67 -1.40
N GLY A 42 4.17 0.60 -0.21
CA GLY A 42 4.85 0.01 0.97
C GLY A 42 4.82 -1.51 0.98
N CYS A 43 3.71 -2.10 0.54
CA CYS A 43 3.46 -3.53 0.56
C CYS A 43 4.42 -4.30 -0.34
N LEU A 44 5.02 -5.36 0.19
CA LEU A 44 5.99 -6.19 -0.53
C LEU A 44 5.42 -6.73 -1.85
N PHE A 45 4.17 -7.20 -1.82
CA PHE A 45 3.45 -7.65 -3.02
C PHE A 45 3.36 -6.55 -4.08
N SER A 46 2.92 -5.35 -3.70
CA SER A 46 2.80 -4.21 -4.60
C SER A 46 4.15 -3.77 -5.16
N ARG A 47 5.21 -3.86 -4.36
CA ARG A 47 6.59 -3.58 -4.81
C ARG A 47 7.02 -4.56 -5.91
N THR A 48 6.70 -5.84 -5.78
CA THR A 48 6.95 -6.85 -6.83
C THR A 48 6.17 -6.51 -8.10
N VAL A 49 4.89 -6.16 -7.99
CA VAL A 49 4.07 -5.77 -9.15
C VAL A 49 4.66 -4.58 -9.88
N TRP A 50 5.07 -3.54 -9.16
CA TRP A 50 5.72 -2.37 -9.74
C TRP A 50 7.06 -2.69 -10.39
N HIS A 51 7.88 -3.52 -9.73
CA HIS A 51 9.13 -3.98 -10.31
C HIS A 51 8.90 -4.68 -11.66
N ASP A 52 7.90 -5.55 -11.75
CA ASP A 52 7.57 -6.27 -12.98
C ASP A 52 7.05 -5.33 -14.07
N ILE A 53 6.21 -4.35 -13.70
CA ILE A 53 5.71 -3.31 -14.61
C ILE A 53 6.89 -2.50 -15.16
N PHE A 54 7.75 -1.96 -14.28
CA PHE A 54 8.90 -1.16 -14.69
C PHE A 54 9.88 -1.96 -15.55
N SER A 55 10.14 -3.22 -15.19
CA SER A 55 10.97 -4.14 -15.97
C SER A 55 10.42 -4.34 -17.38
N LYS A 56 9.10 -4.58 -17.51
CA LYS A 56 8.43 -4.73 -18.82
C LYS A 56 8.47 -3.46 -19.66
N LEU A 57 8.36 -2.30 -19.01
CA LEU A 57 8.42 -0.99 -19.67
C LEU A 57 9.85 -0.50 -19.93
N ARG A 58 10.88 -1.26 -19.50
CA ARG A 58 12.30 -0.88 -19.55
C ARG A 58 12.58 0.48 -18.87
N LEU A 59 11.80 0.76 -17.83
CA LEU A 59 11.97 1.97 -17.03
C LEU A 59 12.92 1.67 -15.87
N THR A 60 14.05 2.37 -15.83
CA THR A 60 14.94 2.40 -14.66
C THR A 60 14.39 3.41 -13.65
N ALA A 61 13.25 3.10 -13.04
CA ALA A 61 12.72 3.88 -11.94
C ALA A 61 13.24 3.31 -10.62
N THR A 62 13.80 4.16 -9.77
CA THR A 62 14.04 3.82 -8.37
C THR A 62 12.70 3.74 -7.67
N MET A 63 12.42 2.58 -7.09
CA MET A 63 11.27 2.38 -6.21
C MET A 63 11.34 3.42 -5.09
N PRO A 64 10.32 4.26 -4.87
CA PRO A 64 10.33 5.17 -3.73
C PRO A 64 10.38 4.31 -2.47
N ILE A 65 11.48 4.42 -1.73
CA ILE A 65 11.61 3.78 -0.43
C ILE A 65 10.64 4.52 0.48
N VAL A 66 9.46 3.93 0.67
CA VAL A 66 8.61 4.34 1.78
C VAL A 66 9.35 3.90 3.03
N HIS A 67 9.76 4.88 3.84
CA HIS A 67 10.19 4.61 5.20
C HIS A 67 8.96 4.06 5.91
N GLU A 68 8.80 2.73 5.91
CA GLU A 68 7.90 2.09 6.86
C GLU A 68 8.49 2.43 8.22
N SER A 69 7.78 3.29 8.96
CA SER A 69 7.97 3.42 10.39
C SER A 69 7.71 2.04 10.98
N PHE A 70 8.77 1.23 11.01
CA PHE A 70 8.88 0.07 11.87
C PHE A 70 8.55 0.59 13.26
N PHE A 71 7.47 0.07 13.85
CA PHE A 71 6.93 0.47 15.13
C PHE A 71 8.00 0.92 16.14
N ASP A 72 7.88 2.17 16.59
CA ASP A 72 7.84 2.54 18.01
C ASP A 72 6.58 3.41 18.22
#